data_AF-A0A843CN06-F1
#
_entry.id   AF-A0A843CN06-F1
#
_cell.length_a   1.000
_cell.length_b   1.000
_cell.length_c   1.000
_cell.angle_alpha   90.00
_cell.angle_beta   90.00
_cell.angle_gamma   90.00
#
_symmetry.space_group_name_H-M   'P 1'
#
loop_
_entity.id
_entity.type
_entity.pdbx_description
1 polymer ?
#
loop_
_entity_poly.entity_id
_entity_poly.type
_entity_poly.pdbx_seq_one_letter_code
_entity_poly.pdbx_strand_id
1 'polypeptide(L)'
;MENLTLADILYPLGTSQTLEIIDRIFHVVSDIKGGEIVRIMLSHQDKTWLKMWQQNSPEIREKAVIWRKQTAFIRLEKPSRIQKARSLGYKAKQGIVVIRTRVGTGGMRRKRPVAGRRQKHLGVTRIKADVSMKQVAENRTAEKYKNLKPLGSYFLYKDGFHYWFEVILADPSHPRISKDKELRKRLIPA
;
A
#
# COMPACT_ATOMS: atom_id res chain seq x y z
N MET A 1 -1.54 -41.19 -14.15
CA MET A 1 -1.74 -40.11 -15.15
C MET A 1 -1.28 -38.83 -14.50
N GLU A 2 -0.13 -38.33 -14.95
CA GLU A 2 0.65 -37.28 -14.30
C GLU A 2 0.00 -35.89 -14.49
N ASN A 3 0.03 -35.09 -13.43
CA ASN A 3 -0.47 -33.72 -13.45
C ASN A 3 0.56 -32.82 -14.15
N LEU A 4 0.20 -32.30 -15.32
CA LEU A 4 0.99 -31.28 -16.03
C LEU A 4 1.04 -29.99 -15.20
N THR A 5 2.23 -29.46 -14.97
CA THR A 5 2.43 -28.19 -14.27
C THR A 5 2.25 -27.01 -15.24
N LEU A 6 1.92 -25.83 -14.72
CA LEU A 6 1.75 -24.61 -15.54
C LEU A 6 2.96 -24.26 -16.43
N ALA A 7 4.15 -24.76 -16.08
CA ALA A 7 5.34 -24.62 -16.91
C ALA A 7 5.22 -25.42 -18.22
N ASP A 8 4.57 -26.58 -18.22
CA ASP A 8 4.51 -27.51 -19.35
C ASP A 8 3.61 -27.00 -20.49
N ILE A 9 2.68 -26.09 -20.19
CA ILE A 9 1.78 -25.46 -21.17
C ILE A 9 2.43 -24.23 -21.85
N LEU A 10 3.43 -23.61 -21.22
CA LEU A 10 3.95 -22.29 -21.61
C LEU A 10 5.21 -22.33 -22.48
N TYR A 11 5.75 -23.50 -22.81
CA TYR A 11 7.03 -23.65 -23.51
C TYR A 11 7.05 -23.68 -25.06
N PRO A 12 5.95 -23.66 -25.84
CA PRO A 12 6.08 -23.62 -27.30
C PRO A 12 5.84 -22.24 -27.95
N LEU A 13 5.51 -21.18 -27.20
CA LEU A 13 5.18 -19.87 -27.79
C LEU A 13 6.30 -18.85 -27.59
N GLY A 14 6.80 -18.32 -28.72
CA GLY A 14 7.89 -17.35 -28.78
C GLY A 14 7.74 -16.15 -27.84
N THR A 15 8.88 -15.59 -27.47
CA THR A 15 9.11 -14.59 -26.40
C THR A 15 8.25 -13.33 -26.47
N SER A 16 7.66 -13.00 -27.62
CA SER A 16 6.79 -11.81 -27.77
C SER A 16 5.36 -12.05 -27.29
N GLN A 17 4.76 -13.23 -27.56
CA GLN A 17 3.38 -13.54 -27.16
C GLN A 17 3.28 -13.94 -25.67
N THR A 18 4.33 -14.54 -25.12
CA THR A 18 4.40 -14.87 -23.69
C THR A 18 4.46 -13.61 -22.82
N LEU A 19 5.09 -12.53 -23.28
CA LEU A 19 5.10 -11.24 -22.58
C LEU A 19 3.73 -10.55 -22.60
N GLU A 20 2.98 -10.59 -23.71
CA GLU A 20 1.61 -10.06 -23.75
C GLU A 20 0.65 -10.84 -22.86
N ILE A 21 0.78 -12.17 -22.81
CA ILE A 21 -0.04 -13.04 -21.94
C ILE A 21 0.32 -12.81 -20.47
N ILE A 22 1.61 -12.66 -20.14
CA ILE A 22 2.07 -12.33 -18.78
C ILE A 22 1.60 -10.93 -18.38
N ASP A 23 1.61 -9.91 -19.26
CA ASP A 23 1.05 -8.58 -18.96
C ASP A 23 -0.48 -8.62 -18.78
N ARG A 24 -1.17 -9.49 -19.51
CA ARG A 24 -2.61 -9.77 -19.32
C ARG A 24 -2.90 -10.45 -18.00
N ILE A 25 -2.01 -11.32 -17.53
CA ILE A 25 -2.12 -12.08 -16.27
C ILE A 25 -1.65 -11.25 -15.06
N PHE A 26 -0.64 -10.39 -15.20
CA PHE A 26 -0.10 -9.57 -14.12
C PHE A 26 -1.05 -8.42 -13.71
N HIS A 27 -2.01 -8.08 -14.59
CA HIS A 27 -3.15 -7.23 -14.26
C HIS A 27 -4.21 -7.92 -13.35
N VAL A 28 -4.01 -9.21 -12.97
CA VAL A 28 -4.98 -10.08 -12.27
C VAL A 28 -4.43 -10.61 -10.94
N VAL A 29 -3.68 -9.82 -10.17
CA VAL A 29 -3.46 -10.16 -8.75
C VAL A 29 -4.78 -9.92 -7.99
N SER A 30 -5.47 -11.02 -7.75
CA SER A 30 -6.83 -11.17 -7.28
C SER A 30 -6.84 -11.41 -5.76
N ASP A 31 -7.58 -10.60 -5.02
CA ASP A 31 -8.01 -10.94 -3.66
C ASP A 31 -9.33 -11.71 -3.75
N ILE A 32 -9.31 -12.98 -3.37
CA ILE A 32 -10.46 -13.89 -3.41
C ILE A 32 -11.33 -13.70 -2.16
N LYS A 33 -12.52 -13.11 -2.32
CA LYS A 33 -13.72 -13.42 -1.54
C LYS A 33 -14.96 -13.25 -2.42
N GLY A 34 -15.49 -14.37 -2.92
CA GLY A 34 -16.84 -14.45 -3.50
C GLY A 34 -17.00 -13.89 -4.92
N GLY A 35 -16.95 -14.79 -5.91
CA GLY A 35 -17.95 -14.87 -7.00
C GLY A 35 -18.08 -13.75 -8.03
N GLU A 36 -17.47 -12.59 -7.89
CA GLU A 36 -17.42 -11.56 -8.94
C GLU A 36 -15.97 -11.18 -9.20
N ILE A 37 -15.49 -11.49 -10.41
CA ILE A 37 -14.25 -10.90 -10.93
C ILE A 37 -14.57 -9.43 -11.22
N VAL A 38 -14.56 -8.60 -10.17
CA VAL A 38 -14.48 -7.16 -10.35
C VAL A 38 -13.11 -6.94 -10.95
N ARG A 39 -13.03 -6.86 -12.29
CA ARG A 39 -11.88 -6.28 -12.97
C ARG A 39 -11.74 -4.89 -12.39
N ILE A 40 -10.83 -4.71 -11.44
CA ILE A 40 -10.43 -3.38 -11.00
C ILE A 40 -9.67 -2.81 -12.19
N MET A 41 -10.42 -2.30 -13.18
CA MET A 41 -9.84 -1.58 -14.30
C MET A 41 -9.09 -0.43 -13.68
N LEU A 42 -7.77 -0.53 -13.73
CA LEU A 42 -6.91 0.52 -13.25
C LEU A 42 -7.26 1.78 -14.05
N SER A 43 -7.57 2.85 -13.35
CA SER A 43 -7.92 4.10 -14.01
C SER A 43 -6.80 4.57 -14.93
N HIS A 44 -7.15 5.35 -15.96
CA HIS A 44 -6.12 5.94 -16.83
C HIS A 44 -5.07 6.69 -16.00
N GLN A 45 -5.48 7.46 -14.99
CA GLN A 45 -4.56 8.17 -14.09
C GLN A 45 -3.66 7.24 -13.29
N ASP A 46 -4.18 6.12 -12.80
CA ASP A 46 -3.38 5.15 -12.06
C ASP A 46 -2.41 4.37 -12.97
N LYS A 47 -2.82 4.06 -14.22
CA LYS A 47 -1.93 3.48 -15.24
C LYS A 47 -0.79 4.41 -15.57
N THR A 48 -1.09 5.68 -15.81
CA THR A 48 -0.09 6.73 -16.06
C THR A 48 0.87 6.84 -14.88
N TRP A 49 0.36 6.83 -13.65
CA TRP A 49 1.20 6.85 -12.46
C TRP A 49 2.16 5.66 -12.40
N LEU A 50 1.67 4.44 -12.64
CA LEU A 50 2.51 3.23 -12.59
C LEU A 50 3.62 3.29 -13.65
N LYS A 51 3.29 3.71 -14.86
CA LYS A 51 4.26 3.92 -15.94
C LYS A 51 5.31 4.95 -15.54
N MET A 52 4.89 6.10 -15.01
CA MET A 52 5.79 7.15 -14.54
C MET A 52 6.76 6.67 -13.47
N TRP A 53 6.32 5.79 -12.58
CA TRP A 53 7.15 5.23 -11.52
C TRP A 53 8.14 4.19 -12.02
N GLN A 54 7.68 3.26 -12.87
CA GLN A 54 8.55 2.26 -13.49
C GLN A 54 9.64 2.91 -14.35
N GLN A 55 9.27 3.96 -15.10
CA GLN A 55 10.19 4.70 -15.96
C GLN A 55 11.02 5.75 -15.20
N ASN A 56 10.80 5.92 -13.88
CA ASN A 56 11.47 6.92 -13.04
C ASN A 56 11.46 8.33 -13.67
N SER A 57 10.26 8.75 -14.10
CA SER A 57 10.02 10.05 -14.75
C SER A 57 10.57 11.25 -13.95
N PRO A 58 10.97 12.34 -14.63
CA PRO A 58 11.51 13.54 -13.97
C PRO A 58 10.54 14.13 -12.93
N GLU A 59 9.25 14.11 -13.22
CA GLU A 59 8.19 14.61 -12.31
C GLU A 59 8.17 13.89 -10.95
N ILE A 60 8.36 12.56 -10.94
CA ILE A 60 8.42 11.80 -9.69
C ILE A 60 9.74 12.08 -8.96
N ARG A 61 10.84 12.27 -9.70
CA ARG A 61 12.15 12.59 -9.11
C ARG A 61 12.13 13.94 -8.39
N GLU A 62 11.55 14.97 -9.02
CA GLU A 62 11.39 16.29 -8.41
C GLU A 62 10.55 16.23 -7.13
N LYS A 63 9.42 15.51 -7.19
CA LYS A 63 8.57 15.28 -6.01
C LYS A 63 9.32 14.52 -4.91
N ALA A 64 10.11 13.51 -5.27
CA ALA A 64 10.89 12.73 -4.30
C ALA A 64 11.92 13.59 -3.56
N VAL A 65 12.57 14.55 -4.24
CA VAL A 65 13.50 15.50 -3.59
C VAL A 65 12.77 16.31 -2.51
N ILE A 66 11.56 16.79 -2.80
CA ILE A 66 10.73 17.52 -1.83
C ILE A 66 10.35 16.61 -0.66
N TRP A 67 9.92 15.37 -0.94
CA TRP A 67 9.49 14.42 0.10
C TRP A 67 10.61 13.95 1.04
N ARG A 68 11.88 13.99 0.60
CA ARG A 68 13.03 13.68 1.46
C ARG A 68 13.28 14.76 2.51
N LYS A 69 13.07 16.03 2.14
CA LYS A 69 13.22 17.20 3.04
C LYS A 69 12.09 17.30 4.06
N GLN A 70 10.95 16.70 3.74
CA GLN A 70 9.74 16.67 4.55
C GLN A 70 9.87 15.82 5.83
N THR A 71 9.04 16.11 6.84
CA THR A 71 8.95 15.33 8.08
C THR A 71 8.33 13.96 7.83
N ALA A 72 8.39 13.06 8.82
CA ALA A 72 7.91 11.70 8.65
C ALA A 72 6.39 11.57 8.42
N PHE A 73 5.61 12.52 8.92
CA PHE A 73 4.16 12.59 8.75
C PHE A 73 3.78 14.00 8.33
N ILE A 74 3.14 14.12 7.18
CA ILE A 74 2.65 15.40 6.67
C ILE A 74 1.19 15.28 6.30
N ARG A 75 0.39 16.22 6.82
CA ARG A 75 -0.99 16.38 6.41
C ARG A 75 -1.03 17.00 5.01
N LEU A 76 -1.77 16.38 4.11
CA LEU A 76 -2.02 16.89 2.77
C LEU A 76 -3.43 17.46 2.69
N GLU A 77 -3.59 18.52 1.91
CA GLU A 77 -4.91 19.08 1.58
C GLU A 77 -5.65 18.21 0.58
N LYS A 78 -4.93 17.66 -0.40
CA LYS A 78 -5.48 16.79 -1.45
C LYS A 78 -4.61 15.53 -1.60
N PRO A 79 -5.22 14.37 -1.87
CA PRO A 79 -4.47 13.15 -2.16
C PRO A 79 -3.68 13.29 -3.47
N SER A 80 -2.48 12.71 -3.51
CA SER A 80 -1.66 12.74 -4.73
C SER A 80 -2.26 11.85 -5.84
N ARG A 81 -2.94 10.76 -5.45
CA ARG A 81 -3.64 9.85 -6.36
C ARG A 81 -5.12 9.80 -6.02
N ILE A 82 -5.89 10.72 -6.57
CA ILE A 82 -7.30 10.91 -6.21
C ILE A 82 -8.17 9.68 -6.51
N GLN A 83 -7.94 8.99 -7.62
CA GLN A 83 -8.75 7.83 -8.01
C GLN A 83 -8.51 6.65 -7.08
N LYS A 84 -7.25 6.36 -6.78
CA LYS A 84 -6.88 5.34 -5.79
C LYS A 84 -7.42 5.66 -4.40
N ALA A 85 -7.35 6.93 -3.99
CA ALA A 85 -7.89 7.38 -2.72
C ALA A 85 -9.42 7.17 -2.65
N ARG A 86 -10.16 7.51 -3.71
CA ARG A 86 -11.62 7.31 -3.78
C ARG A 86 -12.01 5.84 -3.69
N SER A 87 -11.26 4.95 -4.35
CA SER A 87 -11.44 3.50 -4.25
C SER A 87 -11.29 2.98 -2.81
N LEU A 88 -10.48 3.64 -1.99
CA LEU A 88 -10.29 3.32 -0.57
C LEU A 88 -11.25 4.06 0.37
N GLY A 89 -12.21 4.82 -0.16
CA GLY A 89 -13.23 5.51 0.63
C GLY A 89 -12.95 6.99 0.92
N TYR A 90 -11.97 7.60 0.24
CA TYR A 90 -11.79 9.06 0.32
C TYR A 90 -13.00 9.80 -0.27
N LYS A 91 -13.55 10.72 0.52
CA LYS A 91 -14.54 11.71 0.08
C LYS A 91 -14.01 13.10 0.42
N ALA A 92 -14.31 14.08 -0.43
CA ALA A 92 -13.99 15.48 -0.14
C ALA A 92 -15.01 16.04 0.87
N LYS A 93 -14.86 15.65 2.15
CA LYS A 93 -15.70 16.08 3.26
C LYS A 93 -14.83 16.54 4.43
N GLN A 94 -15.37 17.44 5.25
CA GLN A 94 -14.76 17.75 6.54
C GLN A 94 -14.70 16.49 7.40
N GLY A 95 -13.64 16.34 8.20
CA GLY A 95 -13.40 15.16 9.01
C GLY A 95 -12.61 14.05 8.28
N ILE A 96 -12.35 14.18 6.97
CA ILE A 96 -11.41 13.29 6.26
C ILE A 96 -10.06 13.99 6.12
N VAL A 97 -8.99 13.25 6.39
CA VAL A 97 -7.62 13.74 6.36
C VAL A 97 -6.75 12.74 5.58
N VAL A 98 -5.88 13.24 4.72
CA VAL A 98 -4.86 12.42 4.06
C VAL A 98 -3.51 12.77 4.65
N ILE A 99 -2.78 11.75 5.10
CA ILE A 99 -1.47 11.91 5.71
C ILE A 99 -0.44 11.12 4.93
N ARG A 100 0.54 11.84 4.38
CA ARG A 100 1.74 11.22 3.81
C ARG A 100 2.63 10.77 4.95
N THR A 101 2.94 9.48 4.96
CA THR A 101 3.74 8.82 5.98
C THR A 101 4.93 8.13 5.35
N ARG A 102 6.13 8.39 5.86
CA ARG A 102 7.34 7.66 5.43
C ARG A 102 7.70 6.56 6.43
N VAL A 103 8.03 5.39 5.92
CA VAL A 103 8.49 4.22 6.69
C VAL A 103 9.87 3.83 6.18
N GLY A 104 10.80 3.50 7.09
CA GLY A 104 12.13 3.08 6.71
C GLY A 104 12.10 1.77 5.92
N THR A 105 12.93 1.68 4.88
CA THR A 105 13.19 0.44 4.15
C THR A 105 13.97 -0.51 5.05
N GLY A 106 13.62 -1.79 5.00
CA GLY A 106 14.25 -2.84 5.78
C GLY A 106 13.23 -3.80 6.38
N GLY A 107 13.75 -4.87 6.98
CA GLY A 107 12.94 -5.85 7.72
C GLY A 107 12.77 -5.47 9.20
N MET A 108 12.32 -6.44 9.98
CA MET A 108 12.21 -6.31 11.43
C MET A 108 13.59 -6.12 12.06
N ARG A 109 13.72 -5.16 12.97
CA ARG A 109 14.90 -5.00 13.82
C ARG A 109 14.62 -5.66 15.17
N ARG A 110 15.14 -6.88 15.38
CA ARG A 110 15.00 -7.61 16.64
C ARG A 110 16.23 -7.38 17.54
N LYS A 111 16.02 -7.18 18.84
CA LYS A 111 17.13 -7.13 19.81
C LYS A 111 17.72 -8.53 20.00
N ARG A 112 19.05 -8.65 19.99
CA ARG A 112 19.72 -9.93 20.27
C ARG A 112 19.45 -10.37 21.71
N PRO A 113 19.06 -11.63 21.97
CA PRO A 113 18.94 -12.15 23.33
C PRO A 113 20.28 -12.08 24.07
N VAL A 114 20.25 -11.67 25.35
CA VAL A 114 21.44 -11.58 26.21
C VAL A 114 21.72 -12.90 26.93
N ALA A 115 20.67 -13.60 27.37
CA ALA A 115 20.80 -14.88 28.06
C ALA A 115 21.11 -16.05 27.10
N GLY A 116 21.63 -17.14 27.66
CA GLY A 116 21.90 -18.38 26.92
C GLY A 116 20.66 -18.91 26.19
N ARG A 117 20.82 -19.22 24.91
CA ARG A 117 19.78 -19.79 24.03
C ARG A 117 20.39 -20.81 23.08
N ARG A 118 19.57 -21.76 22.63
CA ARG A 118 19.95 -22.67 21.55
C ARG A 118 20.30 -21.87 20.29
N GLN A 119 21.26 -22.34 19.50
CA GLN A 119 21.77 -21.66 18.31
C GLN A 119 20.66 -21.20 17.35
N LYS A 120 19.62 -22.04 17.14
CA LYS A 120 18.46 -21.70 16.30
C LYS A 120 17.67 -20.47 16.75
N HIS A 121 17.75 -20.08 18.02
CA HIS A 121 17.04 -18.92 18.59
C HIS A 121 17.93 -17.68 18.75
N LEU A 122 19.21 -17.75 18.36
CA LEU A 122 20.15 -16.62 18.42
C LEU A 122 20.13 -15.75 17.15
N GLY A 123 19.46 -16.17 16.08
CA GLY A 123 19.35 -15.42 14.83
C GLY A 123 18.61 -14.08 15.00
N VAL A 124 19.07 -13.04 14.29
CA VAL A 124 18.49 -11.69 14.35
C VAL A 124 18.29 -11.08 12.96
N THR A 125 19.32 -11.11 12.10
CA THR A 125 19.40 -10.27 10.88
C THR A 125 18.37 -10.61 9.80
N ARG A 126 18.06 -11.89 9.58
CA ARG A 126 17.19 -12.35 8.47
C ARG A 126 15.74 -12.61 8.89
N ILE A 127 15.35 -12.20 10.10
CA ILE A 127 13.98 -12.39 10.57
C ILE A 127 13.10 -11.30 9.96
N LYS A 128 12.04 -11.72 9.26
CA LYS A 128 11.04 -10.82 8.67
C LYS A 128 9.92 -10.57 9.68
N ALA A 129 9.27 -9.42 9.57
CA ALA A 129 8.03 -9.16 10.29
C ALA A 129 6.86 -9.82 9.56
N ASP A 130 5.85 -10.24 10.29
CA ASP A 130 4.59 -10.73 9.72
C ASP A 130 3.73 -9.59 9.17
N VAL A 131 3.99 -8.35 9.62
CA VAL A 131 3.28 -7.15 9.19
C VAL A 131 3.91 -6.51 7.95
N SER A 132 3.06 -6.05 7.04
CA SER A 132 3.50 -5.35 5.83
C SER A 132 3.92 -3.90 6.13
N MET A 133 4.78 -3.32 5.28
CA MET A 133 5.18 -1.90 5.44
C MET A 133 4.00 -0.93 5.33
N LYS A 134 2.98 -1.31 4.56
CA LYS A 134 1.70 -0.60 4.47
C LYS A 134 1.00 -0.56 5.84
N GLN A 135 0.87 -1.73 6.48
CA GLN A 135 0.25 -1.84 7.80
C GLN A 135 1.08 -1.12 8.88
N VAL A 136 2.42 -1.16 8.78
CA VAL A 136 3.30 -0.38 9.66
C VAL A 136 3.05 1.12 9.49
N ALA A 137 2.86 1.62 8.26
CA ALA A 137 2.52 3.01 8.03
C ALA A 137 1.16 3.38 8.64
N GLU A 138 0.15 2.54 8.45
CA GLU A 138 -1.19 2.73 9.03
C GLU A 138 -1.14 2.78 10.56
N ASN A 139 -0.47 1.82 11.19
CA ASN A 139 -0.34 1.73 12.64
C ASN A 139 0.40 2.94 13.23
N ARG A 140 1.54 3.34 12.63
CA ARG A 140 2.31 4.51 13.07
C ARG A 140 1.50 5.81 12.95
N THR A 141 0.68 5.92 11.91
CA THR A 141 -0.19 7.09 11.72
C THR A 141 -1.34 7.09 12.72
N ALA A 142 -1.96 5.94 12.97
CA ALA A 142 -3.01 5.80 13.98
C ALA A 142 -2.51 6.09 15.40
N GLU A 143 -1.27 5.70 15.72
CA GLU A 143 -0.63 6.00 17.00
C GLU A 143 -0.41 7.51 17.19
N LYS A 144 -0.03 8.22 16.13
CA LYS A 144 0.17 9.67 16.15
C LYS A 144 -1.16 10.45 16.21
N TYR A 145 -2.17 10.00 15.48
CA TYR A 145 -3.47 10.68 15.37
C TYR A 145 -4.57 9.83 16.02
N LYS A 146 -4.53 9.68 17.35
CA LYS A 146 -5.39 8.76 18.12
C LYS A 146 -6.89 9.08 18.01
N ASN A 147 -7.23 10.35 17.80
CA ASN A 147 -8.61 10.82 17.60
C ASN A 147 -9.17 10.43 16.22
N LEU A 148 -8.31 10.09 15.27
CA LEU A 148 -8.69 9.70 13.91
C LEU A 148 -8.56 8.19 13.73
N LYS A 149 -9.33 7.65 12.79
CA LYS A 149 -9.32 6.22 12.45
C LYS A 149 -8.94 6.01 10.99
N PRO A 150 -8.04 5.07 10.67
CA PRO A 150 -7.65 4.78 9.29
C PRO A 150 -8.77 4.10 8.52
N LEU A 151 -9.08 4.64 7.34
CA LEU A 151 -9.97 4.01 6.34
C LEU A 151 -9.18 3.08 5.43
N GLY A 152 -7.95 3.46 5.11
CA GLY A 152 -7.04 2.67 4.29
C GLY A 152 -5.86 3.50 3.83
N SER A 153 -4.91 2.86 3.18
CA SER A 153 -3.72 3.51 2.63
C SER A 153 -3.34 2.98 1.26
N TYR A 154 -2.53 3.75 0.54
CA TYR A 154 -1.94 3.34 -0.72
C TYR A 154 -0.47 3.75 -0.83
N PHE A 155 0.25 2.97 -1.63
CA PHE A 155 1.64 3.24 -1.95
C PHE A 155 1.76 4.47 -2.83
N LEU A 156 2.68 5.36 -2.45
CA LEU A 156 3.02 6.54 -3.21
C LEU A 156 4.38 6.39 -3.88
N TYR A 157 5.44 6.04 -3.14
CA TYR A 157 6.78 6.01 -3.72
C TYR A 157 7.73 5.19 -2.87
N LYS A 158 8.81 4.69 -3.49
CA LYS A 158 9.88 3.96 -2.82
C LYS A 158 11.21 4.57 -3.25
N ASP A 159 12.04 4.81 -2.26
CA ASP A 159 13.46 5.11 -2.41
C ASP A 159 14.29 3.98 -1.78
N GLY A 160 15.61 4.08 -1.83
CA GLY A 160 16.51 3.12 -1.17
C GLY A 160 16.26 3.05 0.35
N PHE A 161 16.06 4.19 0.99
CA PHE A 161 15.97 4.29 2.46
C PHE A 161 14.54 4.28 3.01
N HIS A 162 13.53 4.66 2.22
CA HIS A 162 12.17 4.83 2.72
C HIS A 162 11.10 4.42 1.70
N TYR A 163 9.94 4.02 2.22
CA TYR A 163 8.67 3.89 1.54
C TYR A 163 7.76 5.05 1.95
N TRP A 164 7.04 5.64 1.00
CA TRP A 164 6.00 6.61 1.24
C TRP A 164 4.63 6.01 0.97
N PHE A 165 3.74 6.18 1.94
CA PHE A 165 2.34 5.83 1.85
C PHE A 165 1.49 7.07 2.11
N GLU A 166 0.34 7.15 1.48
CA GLU A 166 -0.70 8.10 1.84
C GLU A 166 -1.79 7.33 2.58
N VAL A 167 -1.97 7.67 3.86
CA VAL A 167 -2.96 7.06 4.76
C VAL A 167 -4.15 7.99 4.84
N ILE A 168 -5.34 7.46 4.55
CA ILE A 168 -6.61 8.17 4.65
C ILE A 168 -7.17 7.90 6.04
N LEU A 169 -7.39 8.97 6.79
CA LEU A 169 -7.98 8.96 8.11
C LEU A 169 -9.35 9.63 8.06
N ALA A 170 -10.25 9.21 8.93
CA ALA A 170 -11.50 9.90 9.19
C ALA A 170 -11.68 10.13 10.70
N ASP A 171 -12.29 11.26 11.04
CA ASP A 171 -12.70 11.61 12.39
C ASP A 171 -14.10 11.03 12.67
N PRO A 172 -14.24 10.03 13.56
CA PRO A 172 -15.53 9.45 13.89
C PRO A 172 -16.47 10.43 14.62
N SER A 173 -15.91 11.41 15.32
CA SER A 173 -16.66 12.36 16.16
C SER A 173 -17.28 13.49 15.34
N HIS A 174 -16.79 13.72 14.12
CA HIS A 174 -17.26 14.84 13.29
C HIS A 174 -18.68 14.58 12.73
N PRO A 175 -19.65 15.51 12.86
CA PRO A 175 -21.04 15.27 12.43
C PRO A 175 -21.20 14.88 10.96
N ARG A 176 -20.34 15.41 10.06
CA ARG A 176 -20.40 15.05 8.64
C ARG A 176 -19.97 13.60 8.35
N ILE A 177 -19.17 13.01 9.23
CA ILE A 177 -18.72 11.62 9.12
C ILE A 177 -19.73 10.69 9.80
N SER A 178 -20.17 11.03 11.01
CA SER A 178 -21.16 10.24 11.76
C SER A 178 -22.49 10.07 11.00
N LYS A 179 -22.93 11.11 10.27
CA LYS A 179 -24.13 11.06 9.41
C LYS A 179 -23.94 10.25 8.11
N ASP A 180 -22.71 10.03 7.65
CA ASP A 180 -22.44 9.26 6.42
C ASP A 180 -22.45 7.75 6.74
N LYS A 181 -23.53 7.07 6.34
CA LYS A 181 -23.74 5.63 6.60
C LYS A 181 -22.59 4.75 6.08
N GLU A 182 -22.02 5.10 4.92
CA GLU A 182 -20.97 4.30 4.29
C GLU A 182 -19.65 4.41 5.07
N LEU A 183 -19.29 5.62 5.49
CA LEU A 183 -18.08 5.86 6.28
C LEU A 183 -18.22 5.30 7.70
N ARG A 184 -19.36 5.53 8.34
CA ARG A 184 -19.64 5.02 9.69
C ARG A 184 -19.50 3.49 9.75
N LYS A 185 -20.02 2.77 8.76
CA LYS A 185 -19.91 1.30 8.67
C LYS A 185 -18.46 0.82 8.58
N ARG A 186 -17.58 1.58 7.94
CA ARG A 186 -16.14 1.24 7.84
C ARG A 186 -15.37 1.55 9.12
N LEU A 187 -15.81 2.54 9.89
CA LEU A 187 -15.09 3.03 11.08
C LEU A 187 -15.42 2.26 12.35
N ILE A 188 -16.66 1.84 12.53
CA ILE A 188 -17.12 1.04 13.66
C ILE A 188 -17.47 -0.34 13.10
N PRO A 189 -16.53 -1.31 13.12
CA PRO A 189 -16.89 -2.69 12.87
C PRO A 189 -17.89 -3.12 13.95
N ALA A 190 -18.99 -3.75 13.51
CA ALA A 190 -20.08 -4.20 14.38
C ALA A 190 -19.60 -5.24 15.40
#